data_AF-A0A2H6FMM2-F1
#
_entry.id   AF-A0A2H6FMM2-F1
#
_cell.length_a   1.000
_cell.length_b   1.000
_cell.length_c   1.000
_cell.angle_alpha   90.00
_cell.angle_beta   90.00
_cell.angle_gamma   90.00
#
_symmetry.space_group_name_H-M   'P 1'
#
loop_
_entity.id
_entity.type
_entity.pdbx_description
1 polymer ?
#
loop_
_entity_poly.entity_id
_entity_poly.type
_entity_poly.pdbx_seq_one_letter_code
_entity_poly.pdbx_strand_id
1 'polypeptide(L)'
;MARIGVLTCSNATQDLGCSSASCLADFRKRRGSFADYPQDEPLDLVGIINCPGCPTVIGADKLLQRIRALTEFRVDVIHFTYCIKALCPFK
;
A
#
# COMPACT_ATOMS: atom_id res chain seq x y z
N MET A 1 4.64 -15.32 10.31
CA MET A 1 5.31 -14.28 9.49
C MET A 1 4.40 -13.88 8.34
N ALA A 2 3.76 -12.72 8.42
CA ALA A 2 2.92 -12.22 7.33
C ALA A 2 3.75 -11.51 6.24
N ARG A 3 3.42 -11.81 4.98
CA ARG A 3 4.03 -11.23 3.78
C ARG A 3 3.21 -10.04 3.32
N ILE A 4 3.77 -8.86 3.47
CA ILE A 4 3.06 -7.58 3.35
C ILE A 4 3.36 -6.91 2.02
N GLY A 5 2.30 -6.59 1.28
CA GLY A 5 2.31 -5.63 0.20
C GLY A 5 1.78 -4.27 0.66
N VAL A 6 2.38 -3.17 0.19
CA VAL A 6 1.90 -1.81 0.49
C VAL A 6 1.50 -1.11 -0.80
N LEU A 7 0.29 -0.55 -0.83
CA LEU A 7 -0.22 0.23 -1.95
C LEU A 7 -0.36 1.70 -1.56
N THR A 8 0.35 2.56 -2.29
CA THR A 8 0.42 4.01 -2.07
C THR A 8 -0.29 4.79 -3.17
N CYS A 9 -0.73 6.02 -2.89
CA CYS A 9 -1.36 6.88 -3.90
C CYS A 9 -0.30 7.46 -4.83
N SER A 10 -0.45 7.26 -6.15
CA SER A 10 0.45 7.84 -7.15
C SER A 10 0.53 9.35 -7.02
N ASN A 11 -0.59 10.05 -6.90
CA ASN A 11 -0.59 11.51 -6.82
C ASN A 11 0.15 12.02 -5.57
N ALA A 12 -0.03 11.35 -4.43
CA ALA A 12 0.71 11.70 -3.22
C ALA A 12 2.23 11.48 -3.39
N THR A 13 2.64 10.39 -4.03
CA THR A 13 4.06 10.06 -4.19
C THR A 13 4.76 10.81 -5.33
N GLN A 14 4.11 10.94 -6.49
CA GLN A 14 4.70 11.45 -7.72
C GLN A 14 4.44 12.95 -7.89
N ASP A 15 3.24 13.43 -7.55
CA ASP A 15 2.89 14.85 -7.75
C ASP A 15 3.24 15.69 -6.51
N LEU A 16 3.01 15.14 -5.30
CA LEU A 16 3.28 15.84 -4.03
C LEU A 16 4.65 15.47 -3.41
N GLY A 17 5.43 14.59 -4.05
CA GLY A 17 6.78 14.25 -3.61
C GLY A 17 6.86 13.40 -2.34
N CYS A 18 5.80 12.69 -1.95
CA CYS A 18 5.87 11.79 -0.80
C CYS A 18 6.78 10.58 -1.08
N SER A 19 7.84 10.42 -0.29
CA SER A 19 8.83 9.34 -0.42
C SER A 19 8.38 7.99 0.16
N SER A 20 7.17 7.90 0.73
CA SER A 20 6.67 6.73 1.49
C SER A 20 7.52 6.35 2.72
N ALA A 21 8.50 7.17 3.12
CA ALA A 21 9.38 6.90 4.26
C ALA A 21 8.61 6.73 5.58
N SER A 22 7.54 7.53 5.79
CA SER A 22 6.66 7.39 6.96
C SER A 22 5.92 6.05 6.98
N CYS A 23 5.44 5.59 5.83
CA CYS A 23 4.77 4.28 5.72
C CYS A 23 5.72 3.14 6.09
N LEU A 24 6.98 3.21 5.63
CA LEU A 24 8.01 2.24 5.98
C LEU A 24 8.42 2.33 7.45
N ALA A 25 8.46 3.53 8.03
CA ALA A 25 8.73 3.72 9.45
C ALA A 25 7.61 3.10 10.31
N ASP A 26 6.34 3.29 9.93
CA ASP A 26 5.20 2.71 10.65
C ASP A 26 5.15 1.19 10.51
N PHE A 27 5.48 0.63 9.34
CA PHE A 27 5.66 -0.82 9.16
C PHE A 27 6.72 -1.36 10.13
N ARG A 28 7.92 -0.77 10.15
CA ARG A 28 9.04 -1.21 11.00
C ARG A 28 8.72 -1.06 12.50
N LYS A 29 8.02 0.01 12.87
CA LYS A 29 7.68 0.33 14.27
C LYS A 29 6.34 -0.25 14.73
N ARG A 30 5.66 -1.05 13.89
CA ARG A 30 4.34 -1.63 14.16
C ARG A 30 3.29 -0.59 14.60
N ARG A 31 3.18 0.50 13.84
CA ARG A 31 2.21 1.58 14.12
C ARG A 31 1.01 1.52 13.17
N GLY A 32 -0.08 2.18 13.59
CA GLY A 32 -1.31 2.21 12.82
C GLY A 32 -1.87 0.81 12.60
N SER A 33 -2.26 0.49 11.37
CA SER A 33 -2.78 -0.84 11.01
C SER A 33 -1.77 -1.98 11.16
N PHE A 34 -0.49 -1.69 11.38
CA PHE A 34 0.51 -2.73 11.63
C PHE A 34 0.57 -3.17 13.10
N ALA A 35 -0.16 -2.49 14.00
CA ALA A 35 -0.26 -2.87 15.40
C ALA A 35 -1.09 -4.15 15.62
N ASP A 36 -1.95 -4.49 14.65
CA ASP A 36 -2.82 -5.68 14.71
C ASP A 36 -2.03 -7.00 14.52
N TYR A 37 -0.77 -6.92 14.09
CA TYR A 37 0.10 -8.09 13.94
C TYR A 37 0.83 -8.41 15.25
N PRO A 38 1.07 -9.71 15.55
CA PRO A 38 1.89 -10.13 16.68
C PRO A 38 3.27 -9.46 16.65
N GLN A 39 3.73 -9.01 17.82
CA GLN A 39 5.00 -8.28 17.98
C GLN A 39 6.21 -9.23 18.00
N ASP A 40 5.99 -10.47 18.40
CA ASP A 40 6.95 -11.56 18.48
C ASP A 40 7.18 -12.25 17.12
N GLU A 41 6.31 -12.03 16.14
CA GLU A 41 6.49 -12.53 14.78
C GLU A 41 7.09 -11.46 13.85
N PRO A 42 8.07 -11.80 12.99
CA PRO A 42 8.54 -10.88 11.96
C PRO A 42 7.47 -10.62 10.89
N LEU A 43 7.53 -9.44 10.28
CA LEU A 43 6.82 -9.12 9.04
C LEU A 43 7.82 -9.05 7.89
N ASP A 44 7.42 -9.59 6.74
CA ASP A 44 8.19 -9.54 5.51
C ASP A 44 7.58 -8.48 4.59
N LEU A 45 8.32 -7.42 4.27
CA LEU A 45 7.89 -6.42 3.29
C LEU A 45 8.25 -6.93 1.90
N VAL A 46 7.26 -7.48 1.20
CA VAL A 46 7.46 -8.03 -0.15
C VAL A 46 7.57 -6.93 -1.19
N GLY A 47 6.79 -5.86 -1.04
CA GLY A 47 6.82 -4.77 -2.01
C GLY A 47 5.98 -3.57 -1.62
N ILE A 48 6.41 -2.42 -2.12
CA ILE A 48 5.65 -1.18 -2.08
C ILE A 48 5.44 -0.69 -3.51
N ILE A 49 4.19 -0.46 -3.87
CA ILE A 49 3.80 -0.01 -5.21
C ILE A 49 2.85 1.18 -5.10
N ASN A 50 2.60 1.82 -6.23
CA ASN A 50 1.71 2.96 -6.36
C ASN A 50 0.44 2.52 -7.10
N CYS A 51 -0.70 3.12 -6.75
CA CYS A 51 -1.93 3.01 -7.53
C CYS A 51 -1.71 3.60 -8.95
N PRO A 52 -2.60 3.35 -9.92
CA PRO A 52 -2.42 3.87 -11.29
C PRO A 52 -2.75 5.38 -11.43
N GLY A 53 -2.91 6.11 -10.34
CA GLY A 53 -3.44 7.49 -10.34
C GLY A 53 -4.97 7.50 -10.41
N CYS A 54 -5.54 8.55 -11.01
CA CYS A 54 -6.99 8.76 -11.10
C CYS A 54 -7.51 8.69 -12.56
N PRO A 55 -7.46 7.52 -13.24
CA PRO A 55 -7.80 7.41 -14.66
C PRO A 55 -9.32 7.36 -14.90
N THR A 56 -10.09 8.13 -14.12
CA THR A 56 -11.55 8.28 -14.22
C THR A 56 -12.29 6.93 -14.28
N VAL A 57 -12.95 6.64 -15.41
CA VAL A 57 -13.89 5.53 -15.60
C VAL A 57 -13.21 4.16 -15.47
N ILE A 58 -11.93 4.06 -15.81
CA ILE A 58 -11.18 2.79 -15.76
C ILE A 58 -10.36 2.62 -14.47
N GLY A 59 -10.60 3.46 -13.46
CA GLY A 59 -9.88 3.51 -12.18
C GLY A 59 -9.83 2.16 -11.46
N ALA A 60 -10.99 1.54 -11.25
CA ALA A 60 -11.08 0.28 -10.52
C ALA A 60 -10.34 -0.86 -11.23
N ASP A 61 -10.52 -1.01 -12.54
CA ASP A 61 -9.86 -2.07 -13.31
C ASP A 61 -8.34 -1.93 -13.30
N LYS A 62 -7.83 -0.71 -13.49
CA LYS A 62 -6.40 -0.43 -13.45
C LYS A 62 -5.83 -0.64 -12.05
N LEU A 63 -6.57 -0.30 -11.01
CA LEU A 63 -6.17 -0.54 -9.61
C LEU A 63 -6.06 -2.05 -9.34
N LEU A 64 -7.06 -2.82 -9.76
CA LEU A 64 -7.06 -4.27 -9.61
C LEU A 64 -5.91 -4.92 -10.39
N GLN A 65 -5.59 -4.44 -11.60
CA GLN A 65 -4.42 -4.90 -12.34
C GLN A 65 -3.10 -4.66 -11.58
N ARG A 66 -2.94 -3.50 -10.93
CA ARG A 66 -1.76 -3.20 -10.08
C ARG A 66 -1.70 -4.11 -8.85
N ILE A 67 -2.84 -4.33 -8.21
CA ILE A 67 -2.96 -5.23 -7.05
C ILE A 67 -2.58 -6.65 -7.46
N ARG A 68 -3.06 -7.14 -8.61
CA ARG A 68 -2.72 -8.49 -9.12
C ARG A 68 -1.21 -8.68 -9.29
N ALA A 69 -0.52 -7.69 -9.86
CA ALA A 69 0.93 -7.75 -9.99
C ALA A 69 1.64 -7.92 -8.63
N LEU A 70 1.11 -7.33 -7.56
CA LEU A 70 1.65 -7.52 -6.21
C LEU A 70 1.35 -8.92 -5.66
N THR A 71 0.17 -9.48 -5.96
CA THR A 71 -0.21 -10.84 -5.55
C THR A 71 0.63 -11.94 -6.20
N GLU A 72 1.21 -11.70 -7.38
CA GLU A 72 2.13 -12.64 -8.03
C GLU A 72 3.38 -12.91 -7.18
N PHE A 73 3.77 -11.97 -6.31
CA PHE A 73 4.87 -12.13 -5.35
C PHE A 73 4.44 -12.81 -4.04
N ARG A 74 3.25 -13.43 -4.02
CA ARG A 74 2.68 -14.19 -2.89
C ARG A 74 2.60 -13.36 -1.61
N VAL A 75 2.03 -12.16 -1.69
CA VAL A 75 1.69 -11.39 -0.48
C VAL A 75 0.47 -12.02 0.20
N ASP A 76 0.47 -12.04 1.54
CA ASP A 76 -0.65 -12.51 2.34
C ASP A 76 -1.67 -11.38 2.55
N VAL A 77 -1.18 -10.15 2.72
CA VAL A 77 -2.01 -8.96 3.00
C VAL A 77 -1.51 -7.76 2.21
N ILE A 78 -2.45 -6.96 1.71
CA ILE A 78 -2.16 -5.66 1.07
C ILE A 78 -2.67 -4.54 1.96
N HIS A 79 -1.75 -3.71 2.45
CA HIS A 79 -2.08 -2.50 3.19
C HIS A 79 -2.30 -1.33 2.24
N PHE A 80 -3.50 -0.76 2.28
CA PHE A 80 -3.78 0.54 1.66
C PHE A 80 -3.33 1.63 2.61
N THR A 81 -2.40 2.47 2.16
CA THR A 81 -1.90 3.57 2.98
C THR A 81 -2.96 4.64 3.22
N TYR A 82 -2.70 5.50 4.20
CA TYR A 82 -3.61 6.59 4.54
C TYR A 82 -3.95 7.46 3.33
N CYS A 83 -2.99 7.80 2.47
CA CYS A 83 -3.28 8.61 1.29
C CYS A 83 -4.24 7.94 0.30
N ILE A 84 -4.21 6.60 0.15
CA ILE A 84 -5.24 5.88 -0.61
C ILE A 84 -6.60 6.04 0.07
N LYS A 85 -6.70 5.72 1.37
CA LYS A 85 -7.97 5.74 2.10
C LYS A 85 -8.56 7.14 2.26
N ALA A 86 -7.73 8.16 2.36
CA ALA A 86 -8.14 9.54 2.64
C ALA A 86 -8.31 10.37 1.37
N LEU A 87 -7.46 10.18 0.35
CA LEU A 87 -7.42 11.07 -0.82
C LEU A 87 -8.01 10.46 -2.10
N CYS A 88 -8.23 9.14 -2.16
CA CYS A 88 -8.83 8.53 -3.34
C CYS A 88 -10.22 9.14 -3.59
N PRO A 89 -10.53 9.63 -4.80
CA PRO A 89 -11.85 10.21 -5.11
C PRO A 89 -12.92 9.16 -5.42
N PHE A 90 -12.55 7.87 -5.50
CA PHE A 90 -13.41 6.76 -5.92
C PHE A 90 -13.77 5.81 -4.76
N LYS A 91 -13.95 6.35 -3.55
CA LYS A 91 -14.23 5.53 -2.35
C LYS A 91 -15.61 4.91 -2.37
#